data_AF-A0A2T6IM37-F1
#
_entry.id   AF-A0A2T6IM37-F1
#
_cell.length_a   1.000
_cell.length_b   1.000
_cell.length_c   1.000
_cell.angle_alpha   90.00
_cell.angle_beta   90.00
_cell.angle_gamma   90.00
#
_symmetry.space_group_name_H-M   'P 1'
#
loop_
_entity.id
_entity.type
_entity.pdbx_description
1 polymer ?
#
loop_
_entity_poly.entity_id
_entity_poly.type
_entity_poly.pdbx_seq_one_letter_code
_entity_poly.pdbx_strand_id
1 'polypeptide(L)'
;MESFEEAVQVVFSQSAHALRSHADRERQERAQAYLDEILSAPDGWAHLLNWLPQLSSVEARFWTLQAFLNVLPSSSPQQRQALREGVLTHCVLRRLQGGDTSCEARGDSGPGASSGLSGAGRNAARTEDGSAQGAETSREDAAVKNKTALLLVRLVQTDFPSTWPTAFLELRRLWTIAVEATSELPVSEKSEQASAKQVDVLDGLDVCLRILLLLHQEVVEDSVVVRDAEQTRRDAEIRTALRQHFSSSELSASDRSAVSFSRLLLQLLQLPVIRQDAALLRLTCEIIGRFIGYMDLLLPPSACEPPTQAQSAAGSLGSTAPAEGETRPTTAVGDGDAETATEGTLVHVLLETWLTCSCDEACNAVVAFAHKKMEAETKARLLSRMG
;
A
#
# COMPACT_ATOMS: atom_id res chain seq x y z
N MET A 1 -15.10 -11.80 -34.39
CA MET A 1 -13.88 -11.37 -33.67
C MET A 1 -14.01 -11.94 -32.28
N GLU A 2 -13.03 -12.71 -31.82
CA GLU A 2 -12.94 -13.09 -30.40
C GLU A 2 -12.76 -11.78 -29.60
N SER A 3 -13.46 -11.65 -28.47
CA SER A 3 -13.21 -10.51 -27.59
C SER A 3 -11.81 -10.63 -26.97
N PHE A 4 -11.19 -9.51 -26.60
CA PHE A 4 -9.86 -9.52 -25.96
C PHE A 4 -9.83 -10.44 -24.72
N GLU A 5 -10.87 -10.39 -23.88
CA GLU A 5 -10.97 -11.24 -22.70
C GLU A 5 -11.12 -12.72 -23.05
N GLU A 6 -11.87 -13.07 -24.11
CA GLU A 6 -11.94 -14.45 -24.62
C GLU A 6 -10.59 -14.95 -25.11
N ALA A 7 -9.84 -14.13 -25.85
CA ALA A 7 -8.50 -14.50 -26.34
C ALA A 7 -7.53 -14.76 -25.18
N VAL A 8 -7.54 -13.90 -24.15
CA VAL A 8 -6.76 -14.13 -22.93
C VAL A 8 -7.21 -15.40 -22.23
N GLN A 9 -8.52 -15.60 -22.04
CA GLN A 9 -9.04 -16.78 -21.36
C GLN A 9 -8.64 -18.08 -22.08
N VAL A 10 -8.66 -18.11 -23.42
CA VAL A 10 -8.21 -19.25 -24.22
C VAL A 10 -6.74 -19.56 -23.97
N VAL A 11 -5.88 -18.54 -23.85
CA VAL A 11 -4.45 -18.71 -23.58
C VAL A 11 -4.18 -19.21 -22.15
N PHE A 12 -4.93 -18.73 -21.16
CA PHE A 12 -4.75 -19.09 -19.74
C PHE A 12 -5.35 -20.45 -19.35
N SER A 13 -6.56 -20.74 -19.84
CA SER A 13 -7.37 -21.91 -19.41
C SER A 13 -6.76 -23.28 -19.71
N GLN A 14 -5.79 -23.36 -20.61
CA GLN A 14 -5.29 -24.65 -21.11
C GLN A 14 -3.95 -25.09 -20.50
N SER A 15 -3.49 -24.43 -19.43
CA SER A 15 -2.26 -24.82 -18.71
C SER A 15 -2.36 -26.18 -17.97
N ALA A 16 -3.55 -26.82 -17.95
CA ALA A 16 -3.77 -28.16 -17.38
C ALA A 16 -3.94 -29.27 -18.46
N HIS A 17 -2.91 -30.12 -18.58
CA HIS A 17 -2.86 -31.53 -19.04
C HIS A 17 -3.29 -32.00 -20.46
N ALA A 18 -2.25 -32.36 -21.24
CA ALA A 18 -1.96 -33.69 -21.82
C ALA A 18 -2.82 -34.37 -22.90
N LEU A 19 -4.04 -33.96 -23.24
CA LEU A 19 -4.79 -34.55 -24.37
C LEU A 19 -5.56 -33.48 -25.14
N ARG A 20 -4.88 -32.71 -25.98
CA ARG A 20 -5.52 -31.64 -26.78
C ARG A 20 -5.95 -32.15 -28.15
N SER A 21 -7.16 -31.75 -28.56
CA SER A 21 -7.59 -31.91 -29.95
C SER A 21 -6.81 -30.94 -30.85
N HIS A 22 -6.67 -31.27 -32.14
CA HIS A 22 -6.01 -30.38 -33.11
C HIS A 22 -6.72 -29.01 -33.18
N ALA A 23 -8.05 -29.01 -33.06
CA ALA A 23 -8.87 -27.79 -33.10
C ALA A 23 -8.59 -26.84 -31.93
N ASP A 24 -8.35 -27.38 -30.72
CA ASP A 24 -8.04 -26.56 -29.54
C ASP A 24 -6.67 -25.87 -29.67
N ARG A 25 -5.70 -26.59 -30.26
CA ARG A 25 -4.37 -26.04 -30.52
C ARG A 25 -4.41 -24.93 -31.56
N GLU A 26 -5.15 -25.12 -32.65
CA GLU A 26 -5.34 -24.06 -33.65
C GLU A 26 -6.04 -22.83 -33.07
N ARG A 27 -7.03 -23.03 -32.19
CA ARG A 27 -7.71 -21.92 -31.52
C ARG A 27 -6.75 -21.14 -30.62
N GLN A 28 -5.88 -21.84 -29.88
CA GLN A 28 -4.86 -21.20 -29.05
C GLN A 28 -3.83 -20.44 -29.90
N GLU A 29 -3.35 -21.03 -30.99
CA GLU A 29 -2.40 -20.37 -31.90
C GLU A 29 -2.99 -19.08 -32.50
N ARG A 30 -4.29 -19.08 -32.84
CA ARG A 30 -5.00 -17.86 -33.30
C ARG A 30 -5.15 -16.83 -32.19
N ALA A 31 -5.53 -17.24 -30.99
CA ALA A 31 -5.67 -16.33 -29.85
C ALA A 31 -4.33 -15.70 -29.47
N GLN A 32 -3.25 -16.50 -29.44
CA GLN A 32 -1.89 -16.00 -29.19
C GLN A 32 -1.44 -15.02 -30.28
N ALA A 33 -1.67 -15.35 -31.56
CA ALA A 33 -1.34 -14.46 -32.67
C ALA A 33 -2.07 -13.11 -32.58
N TYR A 34 -3.35 -13.14 -32.17
CA TYR A 34 -4.13 -11.92 -31.93
C TYR A 34 -3.56 -11.07 -30.79
N LEU A 35 -3.17 -11.69 -29.67
CA LEU A 35 -2.54 -10.97 -28.56
C LEU A 35 -1.16 -10.41 -28.93
N ASP A 36 -0.36 -11.17 -29.68
CA ASP A 36 0.94 -10.73 -30.17
C ASP A 36 0.79 -9.58 -31.17
N GLU A 37 -0.25 -9.60 -32.01
CA GLU A 37 -0.58 -8.48 -32.91
C GLU A 37 -0.84 -7.20 -32.13
N ILE A 38 -1.63 -7.25 -31.05
CA ILE A 38 -1.86 -6.11 -30.15
C ILE A 38 -0.53 -5.59 -29.56
N LEU A 39 0.34 -6.48 -29.08
CA LEU A 39 1.62 -6.07 -28.49
C LEU A 39 2.61 -5.50 -29.52
N SER A 40 2.54 -5.96 -30.76
CA SER A 40 3.38 -5.49 -31.86
C SER A 40 2.93 -4.14 -32.44
N ALA A 41 1.67 -3.76 -32.22
CA ALA A 41 1.13 -2.49 -32.69
C ALA A 41 1.78 -1.31 -31.95
N PRO A 42 2.16 -0.22 -32.65
CA PRO A 42 2.87 0.92 -32.05
C PRO A 42 2.11 1.57 -30.89
N ASP A 43 0.77 1.59 -30.97
CA ASP A 43 -0.13 2.16 -29.97
C ASP A 43 -0.91 1.10 -29.18
N GLY A 44 -0.55 -0.18 -29.33
CA GLY A 44 -1.25 -1.29 -28.68
C GLY A 44 -1.26 -1.18 -27.15
N TRP A 45 -0.16 -0.74 -26.56
CA TRP A 45 -0.06 -0.49 -25.11
C TRP A 45 -1.03 0.60 -24.63
N ALA A 46 -1.31 1.62 -25.45
CA ALA A 46 -2.23 2.70 -25.08
C ALA A 46 -3.69 2.20 -25.10
N HIS A 47 -4.04 1.34 -26.06
CA HIS A 47 -5.34 0.66 -26.08
C HIS A 47 -5.53 -0.22 -24.85
N LEU A 48 -4.51 -1.01 -24.49
CA LEU A 48 -4.52 -1.83 -23.28
C LEU A 48 -4.73 -0.99 -22.01
N LEU A 49 -4.09 0.19 -21.92
CA LEU A 49 -4.23 1.08 -20.76
C LEU A 49 -5.66 1.62 -20.63
N ASN A 50 -6.29 1.95 -21.76
CA ASN A 50 -7.67 2.43 -21.81
C ASN A 50 -8.69 1.32 -21.49
N TRP A 51 -8.40 0.07 -21.86
CA TRP A 51 -9.27 -1.08 -21.57
C TRP A 51 -9.16 -1.57 -20.14
N LEU A 52 -7.98 -1.48 -19.51
CA LEU A 52 -7.71 -1.98 -18.17
C LEU A 52 -8.83 -1.71 -17.13
N PRO A 53 -9.40 -0.49 -17.01
CA PRO A 53 -10.48 -0.24 -16.05
C PRO A 53 -11.82 -0.90 -16.37
N GLN A 54 -12.01 -1.36 -17.60
CA GLN A 54 -13.25 -2.00 -18.09
C GLN A 54 -13.15 -3.53 -18.11
N LEU A 55 -11.96 -4.08 -17.86
CA LEU A 55 -11.74 -5.53 -17.87
C LEU A 55 -12.42 -6.18 -16.66
N SER A 56 -13.29 -7.14 -16.94
CA SER A 56 -14.00 -7.94 -15.95
C SER A 56 -13.16 -9.13 -15.48
N SER A 57 -12.41 -9.75 -16.40
CA SER A 57 -11.60 -10.93 -16.12
C SER A 57 -10.36 -10.58 -15.30
N VAL A 58 -10.05 -11.42 -14.31
CA VAL A 58 -8.82 -11.34 -13.51
C VAL A 58 -7.61 -11.65 -14.40
N GLU A 59 -7.73 -12.68 -15.24
CA GLU A 59 -6.70 -13.11 -16.20
C GLU A 59 -6.40 -12.01 -17.21
N ALA A 60 -7.43 -11.34 -17.74
CA ALA A 60 -7.26 -10.22 -18.66
C ALA A 60 -6.51 -9.04 -18.02
N ARG A 61 -6.87 -8.66 -16.78
CA ARG A 61 -6.16 -7.63 -16.02
C ARG A 61 -4.72 -8.04 -15.73
N PHE A 62 -4.50 -9.26 -15.26
CA PHE A 62 -3.18 -9.80 -14.96
C PHE A 62 -2.28 -9.81 -16.20
N TRP A 63 -2.79 -10.32 -17.33
CA TRP A 63 -2.07 -10.37 -18.60
C TRP A 63 -1.73 -8.96 -19.09
N THR A 64 -2.67 -8.02 -19.00
CA THR A 64 -2.46 -6.63 -19.39
C THR A 64 -1.34 -5.97 -18.57
N LEU A 65 -1.33 -6.16 -17.25
CA LEU A 65 -0.26 -5.66 -16.40
C LEU A 65 1.08 -6.34 -16.68
N GLN A 66 1.07 -7.64 -16.99
CA GLN A 66 2.27 -8.36 -17.41
C GLN A 66 2.81 -7.85 -18.75
N ALA A 67 1.94 -7.51 -19.70
CA ALA A 67 2.33 -6.89 -20.96
C ALA A 67 3.05 -5.55 -20.73
N PHE A 68 2.53 -4.69 -19.86
CA PHE A 68 3.21 -3.44 -19.51
C PHE A 68 4.58 -3.66 -18.89
N LEU A 69 4.72 -4.63 -17.98
CA LEU A 69 6.02 -4.99 -17.40
C LEU A 69 7.03 -5.44 -18.46
N ASN A 70 6.58 -6.17 -19.48
CA ASN A 70 7.45 -6.65 -20.57
C ASN A 70 7.90 -5.53 -21.51
N VAL A 71 7.04 -4.51 -21.75
CA VAL A 71 7.33 -3.39 -22.65
C VAL A 71 8.16 -2.29 -21.97
N LEU A 72 8.14 -2.23 -20.64
CA LEU A 72 8.78 -1.19 -19.83
C LEU A 72 10.27 -0.95 -20.16
N PRO A 73 11.14 -1.98 -20.34
CA PRO A 73 12.56 -1.76 -20.67
C PRO A 73 12.79 -1.03 -22.00
N SER A 74 11.90 -1.21 -22.98
CA SER A 74 11.98 -0.60 -24.32
C SER A 74 11.16 0.68 -24.48
N SER A 75 10.36 1.02 -23.47
CA SER A 75 9.42 2.14 -23.53
C SER A 75 10.11 3.50 -23.46
N SER A 76 9.51 4.52 -24.08
CA SER A 76 10.00 5.90 -23.98
C SER A 76 9.60 6.56 -22.64
N PRO A 77 10.30 7.62 -22.19
CA PRO A 77 9.92 8.35 -20.97
C PRO A 77 8.46 8.84 -20.95
N GLN A 78 7.94 9.26 -22.11
CA GLN A 78 6.54 9.69 -22.25
C GLN A 78 5.56 8.53 -22.08
N GLN A 79 5.89 7.35 -22.62
CA GLN A 79 5.07 6.14 -22.46
C GLN A 79 5.05 5.70 -20.99
N ARG A 80 6.21 5.69 -20.32
CA ARG A 80 6.29 5.35 -18.89
C ARG A 80 5.52 6.32 -18.02
N GLN A 81 5.58 7.62 -18.33
CA GLN A 81 4.77 8.62 -17.66
C GLN A 81 3.26 8.35 -17.83
N ALA A 82 2.80 8.08 -19.05
CA ALA A 82 1.40 7.76 -19.32
C ALA A 82 0.95 6.48 -18.60
N LEU A 83 1.77 5.43 -18.61
CA LEU A 83 1.53 4.19 -17.88
C LEU A 83 1.42 4.44 -16.37
N ARG A 84 2.36 5.20 -15.79
CA ARG A 84 2.34 5.59 -14.38
C ARG A 84 1.03 6.28 -14.02
N GLU A 85 0.66 7.32 -14.76
CA GLU A 85 -0.53 8.13 -14.48
C GLU A 85 -1.83 7.32 -14.65
N GLY A 86 -1.92 6.52 -15.72
CA GLY A 86 -3.07 5.65 -15.96
C GLY A 86 -3.22 4.57 -14.90
N VAL A 87 -2.14 3.89 -14.50
CA VAL A 87 -2.18 2.83 -13.49
C VAL A 87 -2.51 3.40 -12.10
N LEU A 88 -1.87 4.50 -11.69
CA LEU A 88 -2.20 5.17 -10.42
C LEU A 88 -3.66 5.62 -10.37
N THR A 89 -4.16 6.19 -11.46
CA THR A 89 -5.54 6.68 -11.53
C THR A 89 -6.55 5.53 -11.54
N HIS A 90 -6.37 4.55 -12.41
CA HIS A 90 -7.37 3.52 -12.67
C HIS A 90 -7.33 2.36 -11.68
N CYS A 91 -6.15 1.97 -11.19
CA CYS A 91 -5.99 0.80 -10.34
C CYS A 91 -5.95 1.14 -8.84
N VAL A 92 -5.65 2.40 -8.48
CA VAL A 92 -5.51 2.80 -7.07
C VAL A 92 -6.46 3.94 -6.70
N LEU A 93 -6.28 5.14 -7.27
CA LEU A 93 -7.01 6.33 -6.85
C LEU A 93 -8.54 6.20 -7.01
N ARG A 94 -9.01 5.68 -8.15
CA ARG A 94 -10.45 5.46 -8.38
C ARG A 94 -11.08 4.56 -7.31
N ARG A 95 -10.33 3.58 -6.82
CA ARG A 95 -10.81 2.67 -5.76
C ARG A 95 -10.84 3.34 -4.40
N LEU A 96 -9.80 4.10 -4.06
CA LEU A 96 -9.74 4.88 -2.83
C LEU A 96 -10.85 5.94 -2.76
N GLN A 97 -11.30 6.45 -3.90
CA GLN A 97 -12.41 7.40 -3.99
C GLN A 97 -13.79 6.74 -3.95
N GLY A 98 -13.87 5.41 -3.89
CA GLY A 98 -15.14 4.66 -3.84
C GLY A 98 -15.94 4.74 -5.14
N GLY A 99 -15.26 4.64 -6.28
CA GLY A 99 -15.80 4.96 -7.60
C GLY A 99 -17.18 4.36 -7.90
N ASP A 100 -18.19 5.23 -7.97
CA ASP A 100 -19.42 4.97 -8.71
C ASP A 100 -19.07 4.79 -10.20
N THR A 101 -18.84 3.55 -10.62
CA THR A 101 -18.93 3.20 -12.05
C THR A 101 -20.37 2.84 -12.40
N SER A 102 -21.29 3.78 -12.17
CA SER A 102 -22.48 3.89 -12.99
C SER A 102 -22.05 4.58 -14.29
N CYS A 103 -21.72 3.80 -15.30
CA CYS A 103 -21.75 4.30 -16.68
C CYS A 103 -23.21 4.69 -16.99
N GLU A 104 -23.58 5.95 -16.77
CA GLU A 104 -24.69 6.54 -17.49
C GLU A 104 -24.29 6.56 -18.97
N ALA A 105 -24.62 5.46 -19.66
CA ALA A 105 -24.69 5.44 -21.09
C ALA A 105 -25.67 6.54 -21.50
N ARG A 106 -25.09 7.61 -22.05
CA ARG A 106 -25.71 8.60 -22.94
C ARG A 106 -27.18 8.31 -23.25
N GLY A 107 -28.07 9.08 -22.63
CA GLY A 107 -29.40 9.33 -23.18
C GLY A 107 -29.25 10.12 -24.47
N ASP A 108 -29.01 9.42 -25.57
CA ASP A 108 -29.19 9.99 -26.90
C ASP A 108 -30.65 9.81 -27.30
N SER A 109 -31.27 10.91 -27.69
CA SER A 109 -32.68 11.02 -27.94
C SER A 109 -33.03 10.42 -29.30
N GLY A 110 -33.97 9.47 -29.34
CA GLY A 110 -34.53 8.94 -30.59
C GLY A 110 -35.93 8.37 -30.37
N PRO A 111 -36.94 8.76 -31.16
CA PRO A 111 -38.36 8.57 -30.83
C PRO A 111 -38.85 7.16 -31.16
N GLY A 112 -39.89 6.75 -30.43
CA GLY A 112 -40.32 5.36 -30.34
C GLY A 112 -41.02 4.76 -31.57
N ALA A 113 -41.22 3.44 -31.48
CA ALA A 113 -42.38 2.73 -31.99
C ALA A 113 -42.53 1.39 -31.26
N SER A 114 -43.73 1.18 -30.76
CA SER A 114 -44.27 0.00 -30.06
C SER A 114 -44.27 -1.29 -30.90
N SER A 115 -44.19 -2.45 -30.24
CA SER A 115 -45.26 -3.47 -30.14
C SER A 115 -44.70 -4.81 -29.66
N GLY A 116 -45.31 -5.39 -28.64
CA GLY A 116 -44.88 -6.65 -28.02
C GLY A 116 -45.33 -7.90 -28.77
N LEU A 117 -44.98 -9.06 -28.18
CA LEU A 117 -45.81 -10.28 -28.13
C LEU A 117 -45.15 -11.30 -27.17
N SER A 118 -45.97 -11.82 -26.26
CA SER A 118 -45.67 -12.83 -25.24
C SER A 118 -45.68 -14.26 -25.82
N GLY A 119 -44.99 -15.21 -25.19
CA GLY A 119 -45.22 -16.64 -25.47
C GLY A 119 -44.24 -17.66 -24.89
N ALA A 120 -44.40 -18.00 -23.60
CA ALA A 120 -44.36 -19.33 -22.97
C ALA A 120 -43.31 -20.41 -23.34
N GLY A 121 -42.70 -21.02 -22.29
CA GLY A 121 -42.65 -22.49 -22.17
C GLY A 121 -41.36 -23.17 -21.68
N ARG A 122 -41.25 -23.38 -20.36
CA ARG A 122 -40.95 -24.66 -19.65
C ARG A 122 -39.72 -25.52 -20.06
N ASN A 123 -38.72 -25.66 -19.18
CA ASN A 123 -38.64 -26.66 -18.08
C ASN A 123 -37.19 -26.92 -17.62
N ALA A 124 -37.08 -27.15 -16.32
CA ALA A 124 -35.86 -27.40 -15.56
C ALA A 124 -35.21 -28.76 -15.85
N ALA A 125 -33.88 -28.79 -15.86
CA ALA A 125 -33.09 -29.95 -15.46
C ALA A 125 -32.10 -29.48 -14.39
N ARG A 126 -32.37 -29.97 -13.17
CA ARG A 126 -31.58 -29.82 -11.95
C ARG A 126 -30.31 -30.67 -12.07
N THR A 127 -29.16 -30.04 -11.84
CA THR A 127 -27.97 -30.71 -11.31
C THR A 127 -27.51 -29.84 -10.14
N GLU A 128 -27.89 -30.29 -8.94
CA GLU A 128 -27.35 -29.81 -7.67
C GLU A 128 -26.01 -30.52 -7.47
N ASP A 129 -24.91 -29.76 -7.49
CA ASP A 129 -23.70 -30.00 -6.70
C ASP A 129 -22.74 -28.80 -6.87
N GLY A 130 -22.32 -28.17 -5.76
CA GLY A 130 -21.26 -27.15 -5.76
C GLY A 130 -21.69 -25.74 -5.39
N SER A 131 -22.25 -25.58 -4.19
CA SER A 131 -22.59 -24.34 -3.50
C SER A 131 -21.44 -23.34 -3.34
N ALA A 132 -21.62 -22.12 -3.87
CA ALA A 132 -21.36 -20.80 -3.24
C ALA A 132 -21.15 -19.72 -4.34
N GLN A 133 -22.18 -19.45 -5.14
CA GLN A 133 -22.23 -18.26 -6.00
C GLN A 133 -23.47 -17.47 -5.63
N GLY A 134 -23.31 -16.66 -4.59
CA GLY A 134 -24.32 -15.73 -4.11
C GLY A 134 -23.60 -14.50 -3.59
N ALA A 135 -23.40 -13.53 -4.48
CA ALA A 135 -22.97 -12.16 -4.22
C ALA A 135 -22.09 -11.99 -2.97
N GLU A 136 -20.81 -12.33 -3.06
CA GLU A 136 -19.77 -11.71 -2.23
C GLU A 136 -19.23 -10.54 -3.04
N THR A 137 -19.13 -9.35 -2.46
CA THR A 137 -18.38 -8.23 -3.06
C THR A 137 -16.93 -8.67 -3.18
N SER A 138 -16.56 -9.29 -4.30
CA SER A 138 -15.29 -10.00 -4.44
C SER A 138 -14.15 -9.00 -4.45
N ARG A 139 -13.31 -9.04 -3.42
CA ARG A 139 -12.02 -8.36 -3.42
C ARG A 139 -11.26 -8.65 -4.71
N GLU A 140 -10.52 -7.68 -5.20
CA GLU A 140 -9.61 -7.92 -6.30
C GLU A 140 -8.57 -8.98 -5.92
N ASP A 141 -8.33 -9.87 -6.88
CA ASP A 141 -7.36 -10.93 -6.78
C ASP A 141 -5.95 -10.41 -6.45
N ALA A 142 -5.30 -11.08 -5.49
CA ALA A 142 -3.98 -10.70 -5.01
C ALA A 142 -2.91 -10.69 -6.11
N ALA A 143 -3.04 -11.51 -7.15
CA ALA A 143 -2.10 -11.54 -8.28
C ALA A 143 -2.15 -10.24 -9.09
N VAL A 144 -3.35 -9.67 -9.30
CA VAL A 144 -3.51 -8.39 -10.00
C VAL A 144 -2.95 -7.26 -9.16
N LYS A 145 -3.26 -7.21 -7.86
CA LYS A 145 -2.70 -6.22 -6.93
C LYS A 145 -1.18 -6.27 -6.88
N ASN A 146 -0.60 -7.47 -6.82
CA ASN A 146 0.84 -7.68 -6.85
C ASN A 146 1.47 -7.18 -8.16
N LYS A 147 0.85 -7.45 -9.31
CA LYS A 147 1.34 -6.97 -10.60
C LYS A 147 1.25 -5.45 -10.73
N THR A 148 0.16 -4.85 -10.26
CA THR A 148 0.00 -3.39 -10.20
C THR A 148 1.09 -2.76 -9.35
N ALA A 149 1.30 -3.27 -8.14
CA ALA A 149 2.34 -2.77 -7.25
C ALA A 149 3.75 -2.95 -7.86
N LEU A 150 4.04 -4.12 -8.44
CA LEU A 150 5.32 -4.40 -9.10
C LEU A 150 5.58 -3.45 -10.28
N LEU A 151 4.57 -3.18 -11.10
CA LEU A 151 4.70 -2.24 -12.22
C LEU A 151 5.05 -0.84 -11.72
N LEU A 152 4.39 -0.35 -10.67
CA LEU A 152 4.70 0.93 -10.05
C LEU A 152 6.12 0.96 -9.47
N VAL A 153 6.58 -0.12 -8.81
CA VAL A 153 7.96 -0.22 -8.30
C VAL A 153 8.99 -0.23 -9.43
N ARG A 154 8.73 -0.94 -10.53
CA ARG A 154 9.63 -0.93 -11.70
C ARG A 154 9.71 0.44 -12.36
N LEU A 155 8.60 1.18 -12.40
CA LEU A 155 8.58 2.58 -12.86
C LEU A 155 9.42 3.47 -11.94
N VAL A 156 9.31 3.32 -10.61
CA VAL A 156 10.19 4.03 -9.66
C VAL A 156 11.66 3.69 -9.93
N GLN A 157 12.01 2.41 -10.04
CA GLN A 157 13.39 1.97 -10.28
C GLN A 157 13.99 2.48 -11.61
N THR A 158 13.14 2.71 -12.61
CA THR A 158 13.57 3.14 -13.95
C THR A 158 13.64 4.65 -14.06
N ASP A 159 12.68 5.38 -13.49
CA ASP A 159 12.51 6.82 -13.71
C ASP A 159 12.99 7.69 -12.54
N PHE A 160 13.12 7.16 -11.32
CA PHE A 160 13.67 7.91 -10.19
C PHE A 160 15.21 7.88 -10.19
N PRO A 161 15.90 9.00 -9.90
CA PRO A 161 15.38 10.35 -9.62
C PRO A 161 15.27 11.25 -10.86
N SER A 162 15.68 10.79 -12.05
CA SER A 162 15.87 11.65 -13.21
C SER A 162 14.58 12.12 -13.87
N THR A 163 13.72 11.18 -14.27
CA THR A 163 12.51 11.42 -15.05
C THR A 163 11.30 11.59 -14.13
N TRP A 164 11.36 11.00 -12.93
CA TRP A 164 10.33 11.10 -11.90
C TRP A 164 10.91 11.52 -10.54
N PRO A 165 11.44 12.75 -10.40
CA PRO A 165 12.04 13.22 -9.16
C PRO A 165 11.04 13.30 -7.99
N THR A 166 9.75 13.43 -8.28
CA THR A 166 8.66 13.56 -7.30
C THR A 166 8.07 12.23 -6.85
N ALA A 167 8.65 11.08 -7.24
CA ALA A 167 8.07 9.76 -7.01
C ALA A 167 7.61 9.51 -5.57
N PHE A 168 8.51 9.72 -4.60
CA PHE A 168 8.18 9.48 -3.20
C PHE A 168 7.23 10.52 -2.60
N LEU A 169 7.21 11.75 -3.14
CA LEU A 169 6.21 12.74 -2.75
C LEU A 169 4.81 12.32 -3.21
N GLU A 170 4.69 11.84 -4.45
CA GLU A 170 3.43 11.33 -5.00
C GLU A 170 2.96 10.06 -4.29
N LEU A 171 3.86 9.09 -4.05
CA LEU A 171 3.54 7.89 -3.28
C LEU A 171 3.08 8.22 -1.86
N ARG A 172 3.70 9.20 -1.21
CA ARG A 172 3.28 9.66 0.12
C ARG A 172 1.90 10.30 0.10
N ARG A 173 1.60 11.14 -0.90
CA ARG A 173 0.25 11.72 -1.10
C ARG A 173 -0.80 10.64 -1.33
N LEU A 174 -0.49 9.65 -2.16
CA LEU A 174 -1.36 8.50 -2.40
C LEU A 174 -1.66 7.73 -1.11
N TRP A 175 -0.64 7.52 -0.27
CA TRP A 175 -0.80 6.90 1.04
C TRP A 175 -1.63 7.73 2.01
N THR A 176 -1.47 9.05 2.02
CA THR A 176 -2.32 9.96 2.81
C THR A 176 -3.79 9.78 2.41
N ILE A 177 -4.09 9.81 1.11
CA ILE A 177 -5.45 9.57 0.59
C ILE A 177 -5.97 8.18 1.01
N ALA A 178 -5.12 7.15 0.96
CA ALA A 178 -5.53 5.79 1.33
C ALA A 178 -5.90 5.67 2.82
N VAL A 179 -5.09 6.26 3.70
CA VAL A 179 -5.34 6.26 5.14
C VAL A 179 -6.58 7.09 5.48
N GLU A 180 -6.72 8.27 4.87
CA GLU A 180 -7.91 9.13 5.02
C GLU A 180 -9.18 8.39 4.59
N ALA A 181 -9.20 7.83 3.38
CA ALA A 181 -10.34 7.07 2.86
C ALA A 181 -10.67 5.86 3.76
N THR A 182 -9.66 5.18 4.31
CA THR A 182 -9.86 4.05 5.23
C THR A 182 -10.42 4.51 6.57
N SER A 183 -10.01 5.67 7.07
CA SER A 183 -10.49 6.23 8.33
C SER A 183 -11.96 6.68 8.28
N GLU A 184 -12.47 6.99 7.09
CA GLU A 184 -13.86 7.33 6.84
C GLU A 184 -14.79 6.11 6.73
N LEU A 185 -14.24 4.90 6.72
CA LEU A 185 -15.04 3.69 6.59
C LEU A 185 -15.80 3.37 7.90
N PRO A 186 -17.07 2.95 7.82
CA PRO A 186 -17.82 2.54 9.00
C PRO A 186 -17.22 1.27 9.61
N VAL A 187 -17.17 1.22 10.94
CA VAL A 187 -16.83 0.02 11.69
C VAL A 187 -18.06 -0.89 11.70
N SER A 188 -18.00 -2.01 10.98
CA SER A 188 -19.15 -2.92 10.90
C SER A 188 -19.25 -3.74 12.20
N GLU A 189 -20.17 -3.35 13.09
CA GLU A 189 -20.33 -3.99 14.41
C GLU A 189 -21.16 -5.29 14.35
N LYS A 190 -21.81 -5.58 13.23
CA LYS A 190 -22.61 -6.80 13.02
C LYS A 190 -22.45 -7.27 11.60
N SER A 191 -22.62 -8.58 11.38
CA SER A 191 -22.49 -9.35 10.14
C SER A 191 -23.34 -8.84 8.95
N GLU A 192 -23.18 -7.58 8.58
CA GLU A 192 -23.67 -6.98 7.37
C GLU A 192 -22.50 -6.96 6.37
N GLN A 193 -22.82 -7.43 5.18
CA GLN A 193 -21.92 -7.52 4.05
C GLN A 193 -21.19 -6.18 3.82
N ALA A 194 -19.86 -6.23 3.69
CA ALA A 194 -19.05 -5.04 3.44
C ALA A 194 -19.61 -4.26 2.24
N SER A 195 -19.79 -2.96 2.40
CA SER A 195 -20.26 -2.11 1.28
C SER A 195 -19.27 -2.19 0.12
N ALA A 196 -19.76 -2.05 -1.13
CA ALA A 196 -18.88 -2.01 -2.30
C ALA A 196 -17.75 -0.97 -2.16
N LYS A 197 -18.09 0.22 -1.64
CA LYS A 197 -17.12 1.27 -1.30
C LYS A 197 -16.05 0.80 -0.32
N GLN A 198 -16.43 0.05 0.72
CA GLN A 198 -15.48 -0.49 1.69
C GLN A 198 -14.51 -1.48 1.03
N VAL A 199 -15.01 -2.36 0.16
CA VAL A 199 -14.16 -3.32 -0.56
C VAL A 199 -13.18 -2.58 -1.48
N ASP A 200 -13.64 -1.60 -2.23
CA ASP A 200 -12.78 -0.80 -3.13
C ASP A 200 -11.68 -0.06 -2.37
N VAL A 201 -12.04 0.65 -1.30
CA VAL A 201 -11.06 1.39 -0.49
C VAL A 201 -10.01 0.45 0.09
N LEU A 202 -10.43 -0.70 0.64
CA LEU A 202 -9.50 -1.68 1.20
C LEU A 202 -8.63 -2.35 0.12
N ASP A 203 -9.14 -2.56 -1.09
CA ASP A 203 -8.35 -3.05 -2.22
C ASP A 203 -7.33 -2.03 -2.71
N GLY A 204 -7.70 -0.73 -2.75
CA GLY A 204 -6.76 0.35 -3.06
C GLY A 204 -5.66 0.48 -2.01
N LEU A 205 -6.02 0.36 -0.73
CA LEU A 205 -5.07 0.32 0.38
C LEU A 205 -4.13 -0.88 0.30
N ASP A 206 -4.64 -2.08 0.00
CA ASP A 206 -3.84 -3.29 -0.19
C ASP A 206 -2.75 -3.08 -1.25
N VAL A 207 -3.10 -2.43 -2.38
CA VAL A 207 -2.11 -2.07 -3.40
C VAL A 207 -1.06 -1.09 -2.85
N CYS A 208 -1.45 -0.06 -2.11
CA CYS A 208 -0.52 0.88 -1.46
C CYS A 208 0.47 0.16 -0.53
N LEU A 209 -0.03 -0.77 0.31
CA LEU A 209 0.78 -1.61 1.20
C LEU A 209 1.77 -2.46 0.40
N ARG A 210 1.31 -3.13 -0.65
CA ARG A 210 2.15 -3.95 -1.53
C ARG A 210 3.24 -3.15 -2.24
N ILE A 211 3.01 -1.89 -2.59
CA ILE A 211 4.06 -1.02 -3.15
C ILE A 211 5.21 -0.86 -2.15
N LEU A 212 4.93 -0.56 -0.88
CA LEU A 212 5.98 -0.46 0.15
C LEU A 212 6.67 -1.80 0.40
N LEU A 213 5.89 -2.90 0.44
CA LEU A 213 6.44 -4.24 0.61
C LEU A 213 7.43 -4.58 -0.52
N LEU A 214 7.04 -4.35 -1.78
CA LEU A 214 7.89 -4.63 -2.94
C LEU A 214 9.08 -3.68 -3.01
N LEU A 215 8.94 -2.40 -2.62
CA LEU A 215 10.08 -1.49 -2.49
C LEU A 215 11.10 -2.02 -1.48
N HIS A 216 10.64 -2.59 -0.37
CA HIS A 216 11.56 -3.23 0.57
C HIS A 216 12.27 -4.43 -0.05
N GLN A 217 11.51 -5.37 -0.61
CA GLN A 217 12.04 -6.63 -1.17
C GLN A 217 12.98 -6.41 -2.37
N GLU A 218 12.68 -5.42 -3.22
CA GLU A 218 13.44 -5.16 -4.43
C GLU A 218 14.60 -4.19 -4.22
N VAL A 219 14.59 -3.32 -3.20
CA VAL A 219 15.56 -2.23 -3.07
C VAL A 219 16.27 -2.20 -1.73
N VAL A 220 15.59 -2.55 -0.64
CA VAL A 220 16.14 -2.49 0.72
C VAL A 220 16.78 -3.82 1.12
N GLU A 221 16.15 -4.95 0.78
CA GLU A 221 16.71 -6.29 0.99
C GLU A 221 17.91 -6.51 0.07
N ASP A 222 19.00 -7.03 0.67
CA ASP A 222 20.21 -7.35 -0.08
C ASP A 222 19.90 -8.49 -1.06
N SER A 223 19.77 -8.13 -2.34
CA SER A 223 19.51 -9.09 -3.39
C SER A 223 20.78 -9.86 -3.73
N VAL A 224 20.68 -11.19 -3.79
CA VAL A 224 21.76 -12.07 -4.29
C VAL A 224 21.98 -11.89 -5.80
N VAL A 225 21.06 -11.21 -6.49
CA VAL A 225 21.14 -10.94 -7.92
C VAL A 225 22.21 -9.88 -8.18
N VAL A 226 23.18 -10.22 -9.04
CA VAL A 226 24.21 -9.28 -9.50
C VAL A 226 23.52 -8.16 -10.30
N ARG A 227 23.50 -6.96 -9.74
CA ARG A 227 23.00 -5.75 -10.40
C ARG A 227 24.16 -5.04 -11.09
N ASP A 228 23.86 -4.35 -12.19
CA ASP A 228 24.85 -3.47 -12.79
C ASP A 228 25.13 -2.25 -11.87
N ALA A 229 26.23 -1.55 -12.14
CA ALA A 229 26.67 -0.42 -11.31
C ALA A 229 25.65 0.73 -11.32
N GLU A 230 24.93 0.89 -12.43
CA GLU A 230 23.96 1.97 -12.61
C GLU A 230 22.67 1.70 -11.80
N GLN A 231 22.17 0.48 -11.83
CA GLN A 231 21.03 0.03 -11.01
C GLN A 231 21.38 0.10 -9.52
N THR A 232 22.58 -0.32 -9.14
CA THR A 232 23.06 -0.22 -7.75
C THR A 232 23.07 1.23 -7.25
N ARG A 233 23.50 2.18 -8.11
CA ARG A 233 23.45 3.61 -7.81
C ARG A 233 22.01 4.09 -7.61
N ARG A 234 21.11 3.76 -8.53
CA ARG A 234 19.68 4.13 -8.41
C ARG A 234 19.05 3.54 -7.16
N ASP A 235 19.31 2.28 -6.85
CA ASP A 235 18.79 1.65 -5.63
C ASP A 235 19.32 2.33 -4.36
N ALA A 236 20.55 2.84 -4.36
CA ALA A 236 21.06 3.64 -3.25
C ALA A 236 20.34 4.99 -3.10
N GLU A 237 20.01 5.65 -4.22
CA GLU A 237 19.22 6.89 -4.24
C GLU A 237 17.79 6.64 -3.75
N ILE A 238 17.16 5.55 -4.21
CA ILE A 238 15.83 5.10 -3.77
C ILE A 238 15.83 4.80 -2.27
N ARG A 239 16.82 4.07 -1.74
CA ARG A 239 16.96 3.81 -0.30
C ARG A 239 17.11 5.10 0.51
N THR A 240 17.88 6.06 0.00
CA THR A 240 18.08 7.36 0.65
C THR A 240 16.76 8.13 0.71
N ALA A 241 16.06 8.25 -0.41
CA ALA A 241 14.76 8.91 -0.48
C ALA A 241 13.72 8.20 0.39
N LEU A 242 13.65 6.86 0.37
CA LEU A 242 12.78 6.08 1.25
C LEU A 242 13.04 6.43 2.72
N ARG A 243 14.29 6.44 3.16
CA ARG A 243 14.64 6.79 4.54
C ARG A 243 14.15 8.20 4.90
N GLN A 244 14.36 9.18 4.02
CA GLN A 244 13.89 10.56 4.23
C GLN A 244 12.37 10.67 4.39
N HIS A 245 11.61 9.92 3.57
CA HIS A 245 10.15 9.96 3.61
C HIS A 245 9.53 9.10 4.73
N PHE A 246 10.29 8.18 5.31
CA PHE A 246 9.93 7.49 6.55
C PHE A 246 10.27 8.33 7.79
N SER A 247 11.38 9.07 7.76
CA SER A 247 11.79 9.95 8.84
C SER A 247 10.88 11.17 8.96
N SER A 248 10.58 11.59 10.19
CA SER A 248 9.71 12.76 10.44
C SER A 248 10.50 14.07 10.55
N SER A 249 11.82 13.99 10.71
CA SER A 249 12.69 15.13 11.01
C SER A 249 13.19 15.90 9.77
N GLU A 250 13.18 15.31 8.58
CA GLU A 250 13.76 15.90 7.36
C GLU A 250 12.72 16.46 6.37
N LEU A 251 11.43 16.37 6.70
CA LEU A 251 10.38 16.95 5.87
C LEU A 251 10.42 18.47 6.02
N SER A 252 10.94 19.13 4.97
CA SER A 252 11.06 20.58 4.83
C SER A 252 9.88 21.35 5.44
N ALA A 253 10.19 22.38 6.24
CA ALA A 253 9.23 23.28 6.89
C ALA A 253 8.27 24.02 5.92
N SER A 254 8.46 23.90 4.60
CA SER A 254 7.54 24.38 3.59
C SER A 254 6.30 23.50 3.41
N ASP A 255 6.36 22.22 3.81
CA ASP A 255 5.30 21.22 3.60
C ASP A 255 4.71 20.81 4.96
N ARG A 256 4.22 21.79 5.74
CA ARG A 256 3.72 21.58 7.13
C ARG A 256 2.55 20.60 7.25
N SER A 257 2.00 20.10 6.13
CA SER A 257 0.96 19.06 6.05
C SER A 257 1.53 17.66 5.72
N ALA A 258 2.84 17.52 5.56
CA ALA A 258 3.44 16.29 5.08
C ALA A 258 3.57 15.21 6.18
N VAL A 259 2.63 14.26 6.22
CA VAL A 259 2.73 13.08 7.10
C VAL A 259 3.71 12.07 6.50
N SER A 260 4.67 11.57 7.31
CA SER A 260 5.65 10.55 6.92
C SER A 260 5.02 9.17 6.79
N PHE A 261 5.64 8.26 6.01
CA PHE A 261 5.17 6.87 5.90
C PHE A 261 5.08 6.18 7.26
N SER A 262 6.03 6.46 8.16
CA SER A 262 6.00 5.94 9.53
C SER A 262 4.72 6.31 10.27
N ARG A 263 4.29 7.58 10.16
CA ARG A 263 3.07 8.05 10.84
C ARG A 263 1.81 7.51 10.19
N LEU A 264 1.79 7.40 8.86
CA LEU A 264 0.66 6.82 8.12
C LEU A 264 0.47 5.34 8.48
N LEU A 265 1.54 4.55 8.58
CA LEU A 265 1.49 3.16 9.03
C LEU A 265 0.99 3.01 10.47
N LEU A 266 1.44 3.91 11.37
CA LEU A 266 0.97 3.92 12.76
C LEU A 266 -0.51 4.28 12.85
N GLN A 267 -0.95 5.30 12.12
CA GLN A 267 -2.38 5.67 12.04
C GLN A 267 -3.21 4.52 11.52
N LEU A 268 -2.75 3.84 10.46
CA LEU A 268 -3.43 2.70 9.87
C LEU A 268 -3.63 1.55 10.87
N LEU A 269 -2.58 1.23 11.66
CA LEU A 269 -2.63 0.20 12.69
C LEU A 269 -3.66 0.49 13.79
N GLN A 270 -3.93 1.77 14.05
CA GLN A 270 -4.90 2.23 15.04
C GLN A 270 -6.34 2.22 14.52
N LEU A 271 -6.56 2.07 13.20
CA LEU A 271 -7.92 2.07 12.65
C LEU A 271 -8.66 0.76 12.97
N PRO A 272 -9.89 0.82 13.52
CA PRO A 272 -10.65 -0.39 13.86
C PRO A 272 -10.90 -1.31 12.66
N VAL A 273 -11.15 -0.73 11.48
CA VAL A 273 -11.38 -1.48 10.24
C VAL A 273 -10.15 -2.34 9.87
N ILE A 274 -8.95 -1.83 10.13
CA ILE A 274 -7.70 -2.59 9.90
C ILE A 274 -7.51 -3.65 10.96
N ARG A 275 -7.80 -3.37 12.22
CA ARG A 275 -7.71 -4.36 13.30
C ARG A 275 -8.71 -5.53 13.13
N GLN A 276 -9.80 -5.31 12.40
CA GLN A 276 -10.78 -6.35 12.04
C GLN A 276 -10.40 -7.16 10.80
N ASP A 277 -9.57 -6.60 9.91
CA ASP A 277 -9.09 -7.28 8.71
C ASP A 277 -7.75 -7.97 8.96
N ALA A 278 -7.78 -9.28 9.25
CA ALA A 278 -6.58 -10.04 9.54
C ALA A 278 -5.53 -9.98 8.44
N ALA A 279 -5.92 -9.93 7.16
CA ALA A 279 -4.94 -9.92 6.06
C ALA A 279 -4.21 -8.58 5.97
N LEU A 280 -4.95 -7.47 6.05
CA LEU A 280 -4.38 -6.13 6.03
C LEU A 280 -3.60 -5.80 7.30
N LEU A 281 -4.06 -6.28 8.46
CA LEU A 281 -3.36 -6.12 9.73
C LEU A 281 -2.00 -6.79 9.70
N ARG A 282 -1.94 -8.05 9.25
CA ARG A 282 -0.69 -8.80 9.10
C ARG A 282 0.26 -8.09 8.16
N LEU A 283 -0.21 -7.74 6.95
CA LEU A 283 0.58 -7.03 5.95
C LEU A 283 1.13 -5.69 6.48
N THR A 284 0.32 -4.92 7.20
CA THR A 284 0.74 -3.66 7.83
C THR A 284 1.85 -3.88 8.86
N CYS A 285 1.68 -4.87 9.75
CA CYS A 285 2.69 -5.22 10.75
C CYS A 285 3.98 -5.74 10.11
N GLU A 286 3.87 -6.54 9.04
CA GLU A 286 5.00 -7.06 8.27
C GLU A 286 5.84 -5.93 7.65
N ILE A 287 5.18 -4.93 7.06
CA ILE A 287 5.83 -3.74 6.50
C ILE A 287 6.51 -2.93 7.61
N ILE A 288 5.85 -2.72 8.75
CA ILE A 288 6.44 -2.04 9.91
C ILE A 288 7.70 -2.77 10.37
N GLY A 289 7.65 -4.09 10.56
CA GLY A 289 8.81 -4.89 10.99
C GLY A 289 10.01 -4.79 10.04
N ARG A 290 9.74 -4.75 8.73
CA ARG A 290 10.76 -4.57 7.68
C ARG A 290 11.39 -3.18 7.73
N PHE A 291 10.58 -2.14 7.74
CA PHE A 291 11.03 -0.74 7.74
C PHE A 291 11.40 -0.18 9.11
N ILE A 292 11.38 -0.98 10.19
CA ILE A 292 11.67 -0.54 11.56
C ILE A 292 13.01 0.22 11.70
N GLY A 293 13.99 -0.08 10.84
CA GLY A 293 15.27 0.63 10.82
C GLY A 293 15.15 2.10 10.38
N TYR A 294 14.17 2.40 9.53
CA TYR A 294 13.92 3.71 8.92
C TYR A 294 12.88 4.53 9.71
N MET A 295 12.18 3.91 10.67
CA MET A 295 11.16 4.59 11.48
C MET A 295 11.79 5.32 12.68
N ASP A 296 11.37 6.56 12.90
CA ASP A 296 11.80 7.38 14.04
C ASP A 296 10.79 7.39 15.20
N LEU A 297 9.61 6.78 15.03
CA LEU A 297 8.47 6.82 15.97
C LEU A 297 8.59 5.86 17.16
N LEU A 298 9.82 5.47 17.48
CA LEU A 298 10.11 4.32 18.33
C LEU A 298 10.57 4.68 19.74
N LEU A 299 10.79 5.97 19.99
CA LEU A 299 11.16 6.48 21.29
C LEU A 299 10.16 7.58 21.68
N PRO A 300 9.81 7.71 22.97
CA PRO A 300 9.14 8.93 23.45
C PRO A 300 9.95 10.13 22.95
N PRO A 301 9.31 11.30 22.68
CA PRO A 301 10.07 12.50 22.39
C PRO A 301 11.06 12.67 23.53
N SER A 302 12.36 12.48 23.25
CA SER A 302 13.41 12.85 24.18
C SER A 302 13.05 14.27 24.59
N ALA A 303 12.83 14.48 25.90
CA ALA A 303 12.43 15.76 26.43
C ALA A 303 13.31 16.82 25.75
N CYS A 304 12.69 17.60 24.85
CA CYS A 304 13.35 18.76 24.28
C CYS A 304 13.71 19.57 25.51
N GLU A 305 15.01 19.71 25.75
CA GLU A 305 15.50 20.71 26.70
C GLU A 305 14.72 21.99 26.43
N PRO A 306 14.09 22.60 27.45
CA PRO A 306 13.33 23.81 27.23
C PRO A 306 14.28 24.81 26.56
N PRO A 307 13.82 25.60 25.57
CA PRO A 307 14.67 26.59 24.94
C PRO A 307 15.20 27.49 26.05
N THR A 308 16.50 27.41 26.28
CA THR A 308 17.25 28.33 27.13
C THR A 308 16.83 29.72 26.70
N GLN A 309 16.10 30.42 27.58
CA GLN A 309 15.70 31.80 27.35
C GLN A 309 16.94 32.56 26.90
N ALA A 310 16.93 33.03 25.65
CA ALA A 310 17.79 34.12 25.24
C ALA A 310 17.34 35.35 26.05
N GLN A 311 17.88 35.48 27.27
CA GLN A 311 17.84 36.71 28.01
C GLN A 311 18.73 37.70 27.26
N SER A 312 18.08 38.56 26.48
CA SER A 312 18.67 39.75 25.89
C SER A 312 19.38 40.57 26.97
N ALA A 313 20.66 40.81 26.77
CA ALA A 313 21.44 41.69 27.62
C ALA A 313 21.13 43.17 27.33
N ALA A 314 21.16 43.95 28.41
CA ALA A 314 21.58 45.35 28.53
C ALA A 314 20.52 46.47 28.64
N GLY A 315 20.46 46.98 29.88
CA GLY A 315 20.20 48.38 30.26
C GLY A 315 19.15 48.48 31.39
N SER A 316 19.32 49.13 32.53
CA SER A 316 20.42 49.87 33.16
C SER A 316 19.93 50.29 34.57
N LEU A 317 20.84 50.31 35.57
CA LEU A 317 20.82 51.04 36.85
C LEU A 317 19.92 50.61 38.03
N GLY A 318 20.56 50.31 39.17
CA GLY A 318 20.06 50.73 40.50
C GLY A 318 20.20 49.78 41.69
N SER A 319 21.31 49.88 42.43
CA SER A 319 21.38 49.90 43.92
C SER A 319 21.15 48.64 44.81
N THR A 320 22.25 48.27 45.49
CA THR A 320 22.45 47.91 46.93
C THR A 320 21.80 46.67 47.59
N ALA A 321 22.68 45.69 47.90
CA ALA A 321 22.93 44.99 49.19
C ALA A 321 21.91 43.95 49.78
N PRO A 322 22.41 42.99 50.62
CA PRO A 322 21.99 41.57 50.62
C PRO A 322 21.23 41.11 51.89
N ALA A 323 20.63 39.91 51.86
CA ALA A 323 20.17 39.20 53.07
C ALA A 323 20.18 37.67 52.89
N GLU A 324 21.08 37.03 53.64
CA GLU A 324 20.96 35.80 54.47
C GLU A 324 19.81 34.81 54.25
N GLY A 325 20.11 33.50 54.33
CA GLY A 325 19.06 32.50 54.61
C GLY A 325 19.35 31.02 54.32
N GLU A 326 20.26 30.43 55.09
CA GLU A 326 20.04 29.15 55.80
C GLU A 326 20.07 27.77 55.08
N THR A 327 21.03 26.97 55.54
CA THR A 327 21.22 25.53 55.37
C THR A 327 20.22 24.68 56.18
N ARG A 328 19.59 23.66 55.58
CA ARG A 328 19.71 22.24 56.00
C ARG A 328 18.90 21.26 55.12
N PRO A 329 19.30 19.98 55.04
CA PRO A 329 18.75 18.96 54.16
C PRO A 329 17.66 18.13 54.85
N THR A 330 16.73 17.60 54.07
CA THR A 330 15.86 16.50 54.50
C THR A 330 15.85 15.41 53.44
N THR A 331 16.40 14.27 53.84
CA THR A 331 16.26 12.95 53.22
C THR A 331 14.78 12.61 53.04
N ALA A 332 14.37 12.37 51.80
CA ALA A 332 13.21 11.54 51.49
C ALA A 332 13.61 10.62 50.34
N VAL A 333 13.94 9.39 50.73
CA VAL A 333 13.97 8.22 49.85
C VAL A 333 12.54 8.03 49.37
N GLY A 334 12.33 8.24 48.08
CA GLY A 334 11.16 7.80 47.35
C GLY A 334 11.66 7.27 46.03
N ASP A 335 11.65 5.95 45.88
CA ASP A 335 11.85 5.24 44.62
C ASP A 335 10.93 5.87 43.56
N GLY A 336 11.53 6.71 42.73
CA GLY A 336 10.92 7.19 41.52
C GLY A 336 11.20 6.18 40.42
N ASP A 337 10.46 5.07 40.41
CA ASP A 337 10.16 4.39 39.15
C ASP A 337 9.28 5.36 38.35
N ALA A 338 9.93 6.33 37.71
CA ALA A 338 9.35 7.07 36.62
C ALA A 338 9.25 6.09 35.45
N GLU A 339 8.24 5.21 35.48
CA GLU A 339 7.62 4.69 34.27
C GLU A 339 7.16 5.92 33.48
N THR A 340 8.07 6.46 32.67
CA THR A 340 7.71 7.42 31.63
C THR A 340 6.72 6.67 30.75
N ALA A 341 5.44 7.01 30.88
CA ALA A 341 4.34 6.34 30.21
C ALA A 341 4.68 6.22 28.72
N THR A 342 4.98 4.99 28.31
CA THR A 342 5.29 4.61 26.92
C THR A 342 4.01 4.41 26.10
N GLU A 343 2.88 4.87 26.63
CA GLU A 343 1.58 4.90 25.97
C GLU A 343 1.69 5.73 24.69
N GLY A 344 1.38 5.11 23.55
CA GLY A 344 1.42 5.76 22.24
C GLY A 344 2.74 5.63 21.45
N THR A 345 3.76 4.94 21.99
CA THR A 345 4.93 4.55 21.17
C THR A 345 4.55 3.42 20.20
N LEU A 346 5.18 3.35 19.02
CA LEU A 346 4.89 2.30 18.02
C LEU A 346 5.06 0.88 18.62
N VAL A 347 6.01 0.70 19.54
CA VAL A 347 6.23 -0.57 20.25
C VAL A 347 5.03 -0.94 21.12
N HIS A 348 4.45 0.02 21.82
CA HIS A 348 3.26 -0.19 22.63
C HIS A 348 2.07 -0.60 21.75
N VAL A 349 1.84 0.09 20.63
CA VAL A 349 0.75 -0.24 19.70
C VAL A 349 0.95 -1.63 19.08
N LEU A 350 2.18 -2.03 18.75
CA LEU A 350 2.47 -3.38 18.25
C LEU A 350 2.26 -4.46 19.33
N LEU A 351 2.68 -4.21 20.57
CA LEU A 351 2.44 -5.12 21.69
C LEU A 351 0.93 -5.28 21.95
N GLU A 352 0.18 -4.17 21.98
CA GLU A 352 -1.28 -4.20 22.11
C GLU A 352 -1.89 -5.01 20.97
N THR A 353 -1.49 -4.74 19.72
CA THR A 353 -1.98 -5.46 18.54
C THR A 353 -1.71 -6.96 18.64
N TRP A 354 -0.52 -7.37 19.07
CA TRP A 354 -0.19 -8.78 19.28
C TRP A 354 -1.11 -9.41 20.33
N LEU A 355 -1.26 -8.76 21.49
CA LEU A 355 -2.04 -9.31 22.61
C LEU A 355 -3.55 -9.33 22.36
N THR A 356 -4.11 -8.30 21.72
CA THR A 356 -5.56 -8.20 21.49
C THR A 356 -6.00 -8.91 20.23
N CYS A 357 -5.20 -8.87 19.17
CA CYS A 357 -5.57 -9.39 17.85
C CYS A 357 -4.89 -10.74 17.53
N SER A 358 -4.02 -11.26 18.41
CA SER A 358 -3.23 -12.48 18.17
C SER A 358 -2.47 -12.44 16.84
N CYS A 359 -1.88 -11.29 16.52
CA CYS A 359 -1.15 -11.05 15.27
C CYS A 359 0.35 -11.35 15.46
N ASP A 360 0.84 -12.46 14.89
CA ASP A 360 2.24 -12.88 15.01
C ASP A 360 3.21 -11.91 14.32
N GLU A 361 2.80 -11.28 13.22
CA GLU A 361 3.59 -10.26 12.53
C GLU A 361 3.84 -9.03 13.41
N ALA A 362 2.90 -8.70 14.32
CA ALA A 362 3.11 -7.64 15.30
C ALA A 362 4.18 -8.05 16.33
N CYS A 363 4.15 -9.31 16.81
CA CYS A 363 5.20 -9.86 17.68
C CYS A 363 6.57 -9.83 16.98
N ASN A 364 6.64 -10.29 15.73
CA ASN A 364 7.85 -10.27 14.92
C ASN A 364 8.39 -8.85 14.72
N ALA A 365 7.52 -7.86 14.52
CA ALA A 365 7.91 -6.45 14.43
C ALA A 365 8.49 -5.93 15.76
N VAL A 366 7.95 -6.31 16.91
CA VAL A 366 8.50 -5.98 18.24
C VAL A 366 9.88 -6.62 18.43
N VAL A 367 10.06 -7.88 18.04
CA VAL A 367 11.37 -8.55 18.09
C VAL A 367 12.36 -7.84 17.17
N ALA A 368 11.96 -7.53 15.94
CA ALA A 368 12.81 -6.79 15.00
C ALA A 368 13.23 -5.41 15.55
N PHE A 369 12.30 -4.71 16.21
CA PHE A 369 12.59 -3.47 16.91
C PHE A 369 13.63 -3.67 18.01
N ALA A 370 13.41 -4.65 18.89
CA ALA A 370 14.29 -4.95 20.01
C ALA A 370 15.70 -5.30 19.54
N HIS A 371 15.83 -5.99 18.40
CA HIS A 371 17.13 -6.31 17.81
C HIS A 371 17.83 -5.11 17.16
N LYS A 372 17.10 -4.19 16.51
CA LYS A 372 17.71 -3.10 15.72
C LYS A 372 17.90 -1.79 16.50
N LYS A 373 17.14 -1.54 17.56
CA LYS A 373 17.01 -0.20 18.16
C LYS A 373 17.11 -0.17 19.69
N MET A 374 17.02 -1.30 20.39
CA MET A 374 17.11 -1.34 21.85
C MET A 374 18.50 -1.73 22.35
N GLU A 375 18.88 -1.19 23.50
CA GLU A 375 20.07 -1.60 24.23
C GLU A 375 19.94 -3.04 24.76
N ALA A 376 21.09 -3.71 24.95
CA ALA A 376 21.13 -5.15 25.26
C ALA A 376 20.35 -5.55 26.52
N GLU A 377 20.41 -4.73 27.58
CA GLU A 377 19.74 -5.03 28.85
C GLU A 377 18.22 -4.88 28.74
N THR A 378 17.74 -3.76 28.20
CA THR A 378 16.30 -3.52 27.98
C THR A 378 15.71 -4.53 26.99
N LYS A 379 16.49 -4.89 25.95
CA LYS A 379 16.15 -5.95 25.01
C LYS A 379 15.98 -7.30 25.72
N ALA A 380 16.93 -7.71 26.57
CA ALA A 380 16.85 -8.98 27.27
C ALA A 380 15.62 -9.04 28.19
N ARG A 381 15.34 -7.96 28.92
CA ARG A 381 14.14 -7.86 29.77
C ARG A 381 12.85 -7.97 28.95
N LEU A 382 12.73 -7.23 27.85
CA LEU A 382 11.55 -7.28 26.97
C LEU A 382 11.34 -8.69 26.39
N LEU A 383 12.37 -9.27 25.78
CA LEU A 383 12.27 -10.59 25.15
C LEU A 383 11.96 -11.69 26.19
N SER A 384 12.50 -11.60 27.40
CA SER A 384 12.19 -12.53 28.50
C SER A 384 10.75 -12.46 29.00
N ARG A 385 10.06 -11.34 28.79
CA ARG A 385 8.63 -11.17 29.14
C ARG A 385 7.71 -11.58 28.00
N MET A 386 8.24 -11.73 26.79
CA MET A 386 7.50 -12.14 25.59
C MET A 386 7.51 -13.65 25.37
N GLY A 387 8.57 -14.35 25.79
CA GLY A 387 8.67 -15.81 25.82
C GLY A 387 8.12 -16.39 27.12
#